data_AF-A0A6A4UAX6-F1
#
_entry.id   AF-A0A6A4UAX6-F1
#
_cell.length_a   1.000
_cell.length_b   1.000
_cell.length_c   1.000
_cell.angle_alpha   90.00
_cell.angle_beta   90.00
_cell.angle_gamma   90.00
#
_symmetry.space_group_name_H-M   'P 1'
#
loop_
_entity.id
_entity.type
_entity.pdbx_description
1 polymer ?
#
loop_
_entity_poly.entity_id
_entity_poly.type
_entity_poly.pdbx_seq_one_letter_code
_entity_poly.pdbx_strand_id
1 'polypeptide(L)'
;MNKKQKLVLIFVAAFISFSLIIWLAYGSEIFTKTQVLVEQKDELFGWTEKKWIDKFIWGLDLSAAISGISILIGAILFFMFRTKKIRKE
;
A
#
# COMPACT_ATOMS: atom_id res chain seq x y z
N MET A 1 17.15 3.16 21.64
CA MET A 1 15.74 3.03 21.20
C MET A 1 14.97 2.30 22.29
N ASN A 2 13.85 2.84 22.77
CA ASN A 2 13.07 2.15 23.81
C ASN A 2 12.15 1.08 23.21
N LYS A 3 11.53 0.25 24.06
CA LYS A 3 10.62 -0.83 23.62
C LYS A 3 9.47 -0.29 22.75
N LYS A 4 8.93 0.89 23.06
CA LYS A 4 7.84 1.53 22.30
C LYS A 4 8.28 1.95 20.90
N GLN A 5 9.44 2.59 20.76
CA GLN A 5 10.02 2.97 19.48
C GLN A 5 10.34 1.74 18.61
N LYS A 6 10.89 0.67 19.20
CA LYS A 6 11.13 -0.59 18.48
C LYS A 6 9.82 -1.17 17.94
N LEU A 7 8.78 -1.16 18.77
CA LEU A 7 7.45 -1.64 18.40
C LEU A 7 6.86 -0.80 17.26
N VAL A 8 6.93 0.55 17.33
CA VAL A 8 6.50 1.43 16.23
C VAL A 8 7.19 1.07 14.91
N LEU A 9 8.52 0.90 14.91
CA LEU A 9 9.24 0.54 13.69
C LEU A 9 8.80 -0.82 13.13
N ILE A 10 8.58 -1.82 13.99
CA ILE A 10 8.09 -3.14 13.57
C ILE A 10 6.71 -3.02 12.93
N PHE A 11 5.79 -2.26 13.53
CA PHE A 11 4.45 -2.05 12.97
C PHE A 11 4.49 -1.32 11.63
N VAL A 12 5.28 -0.25 11.51
CA VAL A 12 5.44 0.49 10.25
C VAL A 12 6.00 -0.42 9.16
N ALA A 13 7.05 -1.18 9.47
CA ALA A 13 7.63 -2.14 8.53
C ALA A 13 6.64 -3.24 8.14
N ALA A 14 5.87 -3.77 9.08
CA ALA A 14 4.86 -4.78 8.82
C ALA A 14 3.74 -4.25 7.89
N PHE A 15 3.25 -3.02 8.12
CA PHE A 15 2.24 -2.40 7.27
C PHE A 15 2.73 -2.16 5.84
N ILE A 16 3.96 -1.65 5.69
CA ILE A 16 4.57 -1.43 4.37
C ILE A 16 4.74 -2.76 3.63
N SER A 17 5.34 -3.76 4.30
CA SER A 17 5.53 -5.08 3.71
C SER A 17 4.20 -5.72 3.31
N PHE A 18 3.17 -5.61 4.14
CA PHE A 18 1.84 -6.14 3.84
C PHE A 18 1.22 -5.46 2.61
N SER A 19 1.31 -4.13 2.51
CA SER A 19 0.83 -3.39 1.34
C SER A 19 1.56 -3.79 0.06
N LEU A 20 2.88 -3.99 0.12
CA LEU A 20 3.67 -4.41 -1.03
C LEU A 20 3.36 -5.86 -1.45
N ILE A 21 3.10 -6.75 -0.50
CA ILE A 21 2.67 -8.12 -0.80
C ILE A 21 1.33 -8.13 -1.53
N ILE A 22 0.37 -7.30 -1.10
CA ILE A 22 -0.91 -7.14 -1.80
C ILE A 22 -0.68 -6.64 -3.22
N TRP A 23 0.14 -5.61 -3.40
CA TRP A 23 0.47 -5.10 -4.73
C TRP A 23 1.05 -6.17 -5.66
N LEU A 24 1.98 -6.99 -5.17
CA LEU A 24 2.53 -8.12 -5.93
C LEU A 24 1.43 -9.14 -6.29
N ALA A 25 0.52 -9.43 -5.36
CA ALA A 25 -0.60 -10.36 -5.59
C ALA A 25 -1.60 -9.85 -6.65
N TYR A 26 -1.69 -8.53 -6.86
CA TYR A 26 -2.55 -7.89 -7.86
C TYR A 26 -1.88 -7.67 -9.22
N GLY A 27 -0.66 -8.20 -9.41
CA GLY A 27 0.04 -8.19 -10.70
C GLY A 27 1.04 -7.06 -10.89
N SER A 28 1.42 -6.36 -9.81
CA SER A 28 2.49 -5.36 -9.81
C SER A 28 2.27 -4.16 -10.73
N GLU A 29 1.01 -3.74 -10.90
CA GLU A 29 0.63 -2.58 -11.71
C GLU A 29 1.13 -1.26 -11.09
N ILE A 30 1.58 -0.31 -11.91
CA ILE A 30 2.10 0.98 -11.40
C ILE A 30 0.97 1.85 -10.82
N PHE A 31 -0.16 1.91 -11.53
CA PHE A 31 -1.31 2.73 -11.16
C PHE A 31 -2.48 1.86 -10.73
N THR A 32 -3.22 2.33 -9.73
CA THR A 32 -4.45 1.70 -9.27
C THR A 32 -5.52 1.87 -10.33
N LYS A 33 -6.18 0.76 -10.71
CA LYS A 33 -7.23 0.75 -11.72
C LYS A 33 -8.55 0.38 -11.05
N THR A 34 -9.62 1.08 -11.41
CA THR A 34 -10.99 0.70 -11.03
C THR A 34 -11.70 -0.04 -12.15
N GLN A 35 -11.23 0.12 -13.38
CA GLN A 35 -11.77 -0.50 -14.58
C GLN A 35 -10.66 -1.06 -15.45
N VAL A 36 -10.95 -2.17 -16.10
CA VAL A 36 -10.03 -2.83 -17.04
C VAL A 36 -10.74 -3.04 -18.35
N LEU A 37 -10.06 -2.73 -19.45
CA LEU A 37 -10.55 -3.00 -20.79
C LEU A 37 -10.33 -4.48 -21.10
N VAL A 38 -11.42 -5.20 -21.33
CA VAL A 38 -11.40 -6.63 -21.67
C VAL A 38 -12.00 -6.81 -23.06
N GLU A 39 -11.36 -7.65 -23.86
CA GLU A 39 -11.93 -8.10 -25.13
C GLU A 39 -12.92 -9.23 -24.84
N GLN A 40 -14.20 -8.96 -25.08
CA GLN A 40 -15.27 -9.93 -24.95
C GLN A 40 -15.65 -10.42 -26.35
N LYS A 41 -15.62 -11.73 -26.56
CA LYS A 41 -16.10 -12.35 -27.79
C LYS A 41 -17.59 -12.56 -27.66
N ASP A 42 -18.36 -12.00 -28.59
CA ASP A 42 -19.76 -12.29 -28.72
C ASP A 42 -19.91 -13.68 -29.37
N GLU A 43 -20.42 -14.65 -28.63
CA GLU A 43 -20.61 -16.02 -29.14
C GLU A 43 -21.74 -16.11 -30.18
N LEU A 44 -22.70 -15.18 -30.19
CA LEU A 44 -23.84 -15.17 -31.11
C LEU A 44 -23.46 -14.61 -32.47
N PHE A 45 -22.68 -13.54 -32.50
CA PHE A 45 -22.33 -12.85 -33.74
C PHE A 45 -20.90 -13.13 -34.20
N GLY A 46 -20.03 -13.60 -33.31
CA GLY A 46 -18.64 -13.99 -33.61
C GLY A 46 -17.66 -12.82 -33.62
N TRP A 47 -18.07 -11.62 -33.20
CA TRP A 47 -17.26 -10.41 -33.24
C TRP A 47 -16.63 -10.18 -31.85
N THR A 48 -15.51 -9.48 -31.80
CA THR A 48 -14.86 -9.08 -30.54
C THR A 48 -15.15 -7.62 -30.24
N GLU A 49 -15.69 -7.35 -29.05
CA GLU A 49 -15.88 -6.00 -28.53
C GLU A 49 -14.93 -5.71 -27.36
N LYS A 50 -14.49 -4.46 -27.25
CA LYS A 50 -13.71 -3.99 -26.11
C LYS A 50 -14.65 -3.36 -25.10
N LYS A 51 -14.78 -3.97 -23.93
CA LYS A 51 -15.67 -3.52 -22.87
C LYS A 51 -14.89 -3.17 -21.62
N TRP A 52 -15.21 -2.02 -21.02
CA TRP A 52 -14.72 -1.67 -19.70
C TRP A 52 -15.49 -2.47 -18.66
N ILE A 53 -14.78 -3.25 -17.88
CA ILE A 53 -15.33 -4.03 -16.77
C ILE A 53 -14.81 -3.44 -15.47
N ASP A 54 -15.72 -3.21 -14.52
CA ASP A 54 -15.37 -2.79 -13.17
C ASP A 54 -14.54 -3.90 -12.50
N LYS A 55 -13.26 -3.61 -12.32
CA LYS A 55 -12.29 -4.51 -11.70
C LYS A 55 -11.23 -3.67 -11.01
N PHE A 56 -11.21 -3.75 -9.70
CA PHE A 56 -10.20 -3.09 -8.90
C PHE A 56 -8.86 -3.81 -9.02
N ILE A 57 -7.81 -3.08 -9.37
CA ILE A 57 -6.43 -3.53 -9.33
C ILE A 57 -5.64 -2.61 -8.41
N TRP A 58 -5.08 -3.20 -7.36
CA TRP A 58 -4.24 -2.51 -6.39
C TRP A 58 -2.91 -2.10 -7.02
N GLY A 59 -2.67 -0.80 -7.16
CA GLY A 59 -1.46 -0.26 -7.80
C GLY A 59 -0.32 0.04 -6.83
N LEU A 60 0.85 0.35 -7.43
CA LEU A 60 2.03 0.79 -6.69
C LEU A 60 1.82 2.19 -6.12
N ASP A 61 1.11 3.07 -6.82
CA ASP A 61 0.70 4.41 -6.36
C ASP A 61 -0.03 4.37 -5.01
N LEU A 62 -1.01 3.49 -4.84
CA LEU A 62 -1.74 3.30 -3.59
C LEU A 62 -0.83 2.72 -2.51
N SER A 63 0.01 1.75 -2.86
CA SER A 63 0.97 1.16 -1.92
C SER A 63 2.03 2.17 -1.46
N ALA A 64 2.48 3.04 -2.35
CA ALA A 64 3.41 4.13 -2.07
C ALA A 64 2.76 5.18 -1.17
N ALA A 65 1.49 5.54 -1.42
CA ALA A 65 0.74 6.45 -0.56
C ALA A 65 0.58 5.88 0.86
N ILE A 66 0.15 4.62 0.98
CA ILE A 66 0.03 3.92 2.28
C ILE A 66 1.38 3.86 2.99
N SER A 67 2.46 3.56 2.27
CA SER A 67 3.81 3.52 2.83
C SER A 67 4.26 4.89 3.31
N GLY A 68 4.04 5.95 2.52
CA GLY A 68 4.36 7.33 2.89
C GLY A 68 3.61 7.78 4.14
N ILE A 69 2.30 7.51 4.22
CA ILE A 69 1.48 7.81 5.41
C ILE A 69 1.98 7.01 6.62
N SER A 70 2.29 5.73 6.44
CA SER A 70 2.81 4.86 7.51
C SER A 70 4.14 5.36 8.06
N ILE A 71 5.04 5.81 7.18
CA ILE A 71 6.32 6.42 7.58
C ILE A 71 6.09 7.72 8.33
N LEU A 72 5.18 8.58 7.85
CA LEU A 72 4.89 9.87 8.48
C LEU A 72 4.32 9.69 9.90
N ILE A 73 3.31 8.84 10.05
CA ILE A 73 2.72 8.50 11.36
C ILE A 73 3.78 7.83 12.26
N GLY A 74 4.54 6.89 11.69
CA GLY A 74 5.63 6.20 12.36
C GLY A 74 6.69 7.16 12.91
N ALA A 75 7.10 8.16 12.12
CA ALA A 75 8.07 9.17 12.52
C ALA A 75 7.55 10.04 13.67
N ILE A 76 6.28 10.46 13.61
CA ILE A 76 5.62 11.22 14.68
C ILE A 76 5.63 10.41 15.99
N LEU A 77 5.17 9.16 15.94
CA LEU A 77 5.12 8.28 17.11
C LEU A 77 6.53 7.97 17.65
N PHE A 78 7.49 7.74 16.76
CA PHE A 78 8.88 7.49 17.13
C PHE A 78 9.49 8.67 17.88
N PHE A 79 9.23 9.90 17.41
CA PHE A 79 9.68 11.12 18.05
C PHE A 79 8.98 11.36 19.40
N MET A 80 7.66 11.15 19.46
CA MET A 80 6.88 11.29 20.69
C MET A 80 7.32 10.31 21.77
N PHE A 81 7.67 9.07 21.41
CA PHE A 81 8.20 8.08 22.34
C PHE A 81 9.68 8.26 22.65
N ARG A 82 10.36 9.29 22.14
CA ARG A 82 11.75 9.55 22.51
C ARG A 82 11.82 9.87 24.01
N THR A 83 12.42 8.99 24.79
CA THR A 83 12.68 9.26 26.20
C THR A 83 13.65 10.45 26.28
N LYS A 84 13.23 11.59 26.85
CA LYS A 84 14.17 12.63 27.27
C LYS A 84 14.95 12.06 28.45
N LYS A 85 16.24 11.73 28.27
CA LYS A 85 17.16 11.62 29.41
C LYS A 85 17.23 13.02 30.00
N ILE A 86 16.40 13.31 31.00
CA ILE A 86 16.59 14.49 31.83
C ILE A 86 17.95 14.27 32.51
N ARG A 87 18.96 15.05 32.09
CA ARG A 87 20.25 15.11 32.78
C ARG A 87 19.93 15.66 34.16
N LYS A 88 19.90 14.81 35.18
CA LYS A 88 19.98 15.29 36.55
C LYS A 88 21.42 15.74 36.74
N GLU A 89 21.59 17.04 36.88
CA GLU A 89 22.82 17.67 37.39
C GLU A 89 23.07 17.23 38.83
#